data_AF-A0A0D7K3C5-F1
#
_entry.id   AF-A0A0D7K3C5-F1
#
_cell.length_a   1.000
_cell.length_b   1.000
_cell.length_c   1.000
_cell.angle_alpha   90.00
_cell.angle_beta   90.00
_cell.angle_gamma   90.00
#
_symmetry.space_group_name_H-M   'P 1'
#
loop_
_entity.id
_entity.type
_entity.pdbx_description
1 polymer ?
#
loop_
_entity_poly.entity_id
_entity_poly.type
_entity_poly.pdbx_seq_one_letter_code
_entity_poly.pdbx_strand_id
1 'polypeptide(L)'
;MTRPSVKRRIDSIDMPARPLGAKRSALVAKRADSSGLAAGRNAALAAPGDTLLATSDGAVTILLRVTNYGLLMERTLRQGAGMRLVQTMVFSDVKTFDHWCAVEPLRFEDGLLFSKLVREGHAAFAENH
;
A
#
# COMPACT_ATOMS: atom_id res chain seq x y z
N MET A 1 37.25 -11.21 50.13
CA MET A 1 37.82 -10.35 49.06
C MET A 1 36.77 -10.16 47.98
N THR A 2 36.13 -9.00 47.91
CA THR A 2 35.08 -8.67 46.93
C THR A 2 35.68 -7.90 45.74
N ARG A 3 35.50 -8.42 44.52
CA ARG A 3 35.98 -7.79 43.28
C ARG A 3 35.14 -6.55 42.94
N PRO A 4 35.74 -5.45 42.46
CA PRO A 4 34.98 -4.28 42.04
C PRO A 4 34.27 -4.56 40.71
N SER A 5 32.96 -4.32 40.64
CA SER A 5 32.19 -4.40 39.41
C SER A 5 32.41 -3.15 38.57
N VAL A 6 33.06 -3.32 37.42
CA VAL A 6 33.29 -2.24 36.45
C VAL A 6 31.96 -1.95 35.74
N LYS A 7 31.30 -0.84 36.08
CA LYS A 7 30.16 -0.32 35.30
C LYS A 7 30.68 0.12 33.92
N ARG A 8 30.37 -0.65 32.88
CA ARG A 8 30.61 -0.24 31.49
C ARG A 8 29.79 1.03 31.22
N ARG A 9 30.41 2.08 30.67
CA ARG A 9 29.68 3.24 30.15
C ARG A 9 28.85 2.76 28.97
N ILE A 10 27.55 3.02 29.02
CA ILE A 10 26.60 2.68 27.94
C ILE A 10 26.95 3.55 26.74
N ASP A 11 27.07 2.93 25.56
CA ASP A 11 27.34 3.65 24.31
C ASP A 11 26.14 4.55 23.98
N SER A 12 26.41 5.71 23.41
CA SER A 12 25.36 6.63 22.94
C SER A 12 24.48 6.01 21.85
N ILE A 13 24.97 4.98 21.15
CA ILE A 13 24.24 4.21 20.15
C ILE A 13 23.20 3.28 20.80
N ASP A 14 23.49 2.76 22.00
CA ASP A 14 22.59 1.89 22.76
C ASP A 14 21.52 2.67 23.53
N MET A 15 21.57 4.01 23.49
CA MET A 15 20.55 4.84 24.12
C MET A 15 19.25 4.86 23.28
N PRO A 16 18.08 4.95 23.94
CA PRO A 16 16.82 5.11 23.22
C PRO A 16 16.85 6.35 22.34
N ALA A 17 16.27 6.24 21.14
CA ALA A 17 16.23 7.32 20.18
C ALA A 17 15.67 8.59 20.83
N ARG A 18 16.44 9.69 20.76
CA ARG A 18 15.98 10.97 21.31
C ARG A 18 14.74 11.44 20.55
N PRO A 19 13.76 12.03 21.26
CA PRO A 19 12.55 12.54 20.61
C PRO A 19 12.92 13.59 19.54
N LEU A 20 12.24 13.51 18.41
CA LEU A 20 12.46 14.41 17.29
C LEU A 20 12.11 15.85 17.73
N GLY A 21 12.97 16.81 17.40
CA GLY A 21 12.68 18.23 17.64
C GLY A 21 11.46 18.70 16.85
N ALA A 22 10.78 19.75 17.33
CA ALA A 22 9.50 20.23 16.83
C ALA A 22 9.43 20.38 15.30
N LYS A 23 10.50 20.90 14.67
CA LYS A 23 10.59 21.05 13.20
C LYS A 23 10.53 19.71 12.46
N ARG A 24 11.21 18.68 12.99
CA ARG A 24 11.27 17.36 12.36
C ARG A 24 9.95 16.60 12.58
N SER A 25 9.32 16.75 13.74
CA SER A 25 7.98 16.22 13.99
C SER A 25 6.92 16.85 13.07
N ALA A 26 6.96 18.18 12.89
CA ALA A 26 6.07 18.87 11.95
C ALA A 26 6.29 18.44 10.49
N LEU A 27 7.54 18.18 10.09
CA LEU A 27 7.84 17.65 8.76
C LEU A 27 7.28 16.24 8.56
N VAL A 28 7.36 15.38 9.58
CA VAL A 28 6.78 14.03 9.55
C VAL A 28 5.26 14.09 9.47
N ALA A 29 4.61 14.95 10.27
CA ALA A 29 3.16 15.17 10.21
C ALA A 29 2.71 15.67 8.82
N LYS A 30 3.42 16.66 8.26
CA LYS A 30 3.13 17.17 6.91
C LYS A 30 3.28 16.11 5.81
N ARG A 31 4.24 15.18 5.97
CA ARG A 31 4.40 14.03 5.05
C ARG A 31 3.28 13.00 5.21
N ALA A 32 2.75 12.81 6.42
CA ALA A 32 1.57 11.98 6.65
C ALA A 32 0.31 12.61 6.02
N ASP A 33 0.10 13.92 6.16
CA ASP A 33 -1.06 14.62 5.57
C ASP A 33 -1.04 14.64 4.04
N SER A 34 0.15 14.76 3.44
CA SER A 34 0.32 14.67 1.99
C SER A 34 0.14 13.26 1.43
N SER A 35 0.04 12.24 2.30
CA SER A 35 -0.31 10.90 1.89
C SER A 35 -1.78 10.79 1.47
N GLY A 36 -2.71 11.44 2.18
CA GLY A 36 -4.12 11.50 1.78
C GLY A 36 -4.36 12.25 0.46
N LEU A 37 -3.61 13.33 0.22
CA LEU A 37 -3.70 14.13 -1.01
C LEU A 37 -3.35 13.34 -2.28
N ALA A 38 -2.44 12.37 -2.19
CA ALA A 38 -2.05 11.61 -3.36
C ALA A 38 -2.98 10.40 -3.62
N ALA A 39 -3.81 9.96 -2.67
CA ALA A 39 -4.91 9.03 -2.96
C ALA A 39 -5.92 9.71 -3.90
N GLY A 40 -6.22 10.99 -3.66
CA GLY A 40 -6.99 11.83 -4.56
C GLY A 40 -6.34 12.05 -5.94
N ARG A 41 -5.01 12.08 -6.04
CA ARG A 41 -4.31 12.12 -7.34
C ARG A 41 -4.46 10.84 -8.16
N ASN A 42 -4.46 9.67 -7.52
CA ASN A 42 -4.69 8.40 -8.24
C ASN A 42 -6.14 8.34 -8.77
N ALA A 43 -7.11 8.85 -8.00
CA ALA A 43 -8.49 9.03 -8.49
C ALA A 43 -8.58 9.98 -9.69
N ALA A 44 -7.76 11.03 -9.73
CA ALA A 44 -7.69 11.94 -10.88
C ALA A 44 -7.02 11.35 -12.13
N LEU A 45 -6.35 10.18 -12.02
CA LEU A 45 -5.70 9.48 -13.14
C LEU A 45 -6.55 8.33 -13.70
N ALA A 46 -7.65 7.97 -13.04
CA ALA A 46 -8.58 6.96 -13.53
C ALA A 46 -9.32 7.50 -14.76
N ALA A 47 -9.24 6.76 -15.87
CA ALA A 47 -9.97 7.07 -17.09
C ALA A 47 -11.44 6.60 -16.96
N PRO A 48 -12.36 7.12 -17.79
CA PRO A 48 -13.71 6.57 -17.89
C PRO A 48 -13.66 5.07 -18.19
N GLY A 49 -14.36 4.27 -17.39
CA GLY A 49 -14.34 2.80 -17.48
C GLY A 49 -13.32 2.09 -16.59
N ASP A 50 -12.44 2.84 -15.90
CA ASP A 50 -11.59 2.26 -14.88
C ASP A 50 -12.33 2.13 -13.53
N THR A 51 -12.00 1.08 -12.79
CA THR A 51 -12.51 0.87 -11.43
C THR A 51 -11.40 1.10 -10.41
N LEU A 52 -11.52 2.15 -9.60
CA LEU A 52 -10.57 2.46 -8.53
C LEU A 52 -11.10 1.99 -7.16
N LEU A 53 -10.30 1.18 -6.48
CA LEU A 53 -10.53 0.69 -5.14
C LEU A 53 -9.47 1.24 -4.19
N ALA A 54 -9.83 1.52 -2.94
CA ALA A 54 -8.90 2.01 -1.94
C ALA A 54 -9.29 1.58 -0.53
N THR A 55 -8.30 1.45 0.36
CA THR A 55 -8.53 1.41 1.81
C THR A 55 -9.06 2.75 2.29
N SER A 56 -9.70 2.79 3.46
CA SER A 56 -10.24 4.02 4.06
C SER A 56 -9.19 5.09 4.34
N ASP A 57 -7.96 4.68 4.67
CA ASP A 57 -6.80 5.53 4.91
C ASP A 57 -5.99 5.84 3.64
N GLY A 58 -6.37 5.24 2.49
CA GLY A 58 -5.67 5.38 1.22
C GLY A 58 -4.27 4.77 1.17
N ALA A 59 -3.88 3.97 2.17
CA ALA A 59 -2.60 3.28 2.21
C ALA A 59 -2.44 2.30 1.05
N VAL A 60 -3.53 1.66 0.63
CA VAL A 60 -3.57 0.82 -0.57
C VAL A 60 -4.59 1.38 -1.55
N THR A 61 -4.19 1.54 -2.81
CA THR A 61 -5.11 1.83 -3.91
C THR A 61 -4.90 0.82 -5.03
N ILE A 62 -5.99 0.34 -5.64
CA ILE A 62 -5.97 -0.60 -6.75
C ILE A 62 -6.81 -0.03 -7.89
N LEU A 63 -6.20 0.16 -9.04
CA LEU A 63 -6.86 0.56 -10.27
C LEU A 63 -7.03 -0.67 -11.17
N LEU A 64 -8.25 -0.91 -11.63
CA LEU A 64 -8.57 -1.93 -12.61
C LEU A 64 -8.94 -1.28 -13.92
N ARG A 65 -8.41 -1.81 -15.02
CA ARG A 65 -8.69 -1.36 -16.39
C ARG A 65 -8.85 -2.56 -17.30
N VAL A 66 -9.99 -2.62 -17.99
CA VAL A 66 -10.20 -3.60 -19.06
C VAL A 66 -9.37 -3.18 -20.28
N THR A 67 -8.66 -4.13 -20.87
CA THR A 67 -7.84 -3.92 -22.07
C THR A 67 -8.07 -5.04 -23.07
N ASN A 68 -7.59 -4.84 -24.32
CA ASN A 68 -7.61 -5.87 -25.35
C ASN A 68 -6.76 -7.12 -25.01
N TYR A 69 -5.92 -7.05 -23.98
CA TYR A 69 -5.06 -8.14 -23.52
C TYR A 69 -5.56 -8.79 -22.22
N GLY A 70 -6.77 -8.42 -21.76
CA GLY A 70 -7.34 -8.85 -20.49
C GLY A 70 -7.39 -7.71 -19.46
N LEU A 71 -7.34 -8.06 -18.17
CA LEU A 71 -7.47 -7.12 -17.07
C LEU A 71 -6.11 -6.57 -16.63
N LEU A 72 -5.90 -5.27 -16.79
CA LEU A 72 -4.79 -4.57 -16.15
C LEU A 72 -5.18 -4.19 -14.72
N MET A 73 -4.28 -4.50 -13.78
CA MET A 73 -4.36 -4.04 -12.40
C MET A 73 -3.11 -3.22 -12.07
N GLU A 74 -3.29 -2.00 -11.59
CA GLU A 74 -2.24 -1.26 -10.91
C GLU A 74 -2.53 -1.21 -9.41
N ARG A 75 -1.63 -1.78 -8.61
CA ARG A 75 -1.65 -1.67 -7.16
C ARG A 75 -0.62 -0.65 -6.71
N THR A 76 -1.04 0.23 -5.83
CA THR A 76 -0.19 1.18 -5.13
C THR A 76 -0.25 0.91 -3.64
N LEU A 77 0.92 0.75 -3.01
CA LEU A 77 1.10 0.70 -1.57
C LEU A 77 1.88 1.92 -1.11
N ARG A 78 1.36 2.61 -0.09
CA ARG A 78 2.07 3.66 0.61
C ARG A 78 2.71 3.07 1.84
N GLN A 79 4.03 3.17 1.90
CA GLN A 79 4.79 2.80 3.08
C GLN A 79 5.10 4.06 3.90
N GLY A 80 5.30 3.88 5.21
CA GLY A 80 5.70 4.95 6.10
C GLY A 80 6.91 5.72 5.57
N ALA A 81 7.03 6.99 5.97
CA ALA A 81 8.09 7.93 5.54
C ALA A 81 8.03 8.42 4.07
N GLY A 82 6.91 8.23 3.37
CA GLY A 82 6.68 8.78 2.03
C GLY A 82 7.15 7.89 0.89
N MET A 83 7.51 6.63 1.19
CA MET A 83 7.79 5.62 0.18
C MET A 83 6.48 5.13 -0.47
N ARG A 84 6.50 4.90 -1.78
CA ARG A 84 5.37 4.35 -2.54
C ARG A 84 5.88 3.20 -3.40
N LEU A 85 5.27 2.03 -3.26
CA LEU A 85 5.44 0.92 -4.18
C LEU A 85 4.28 0.93 -5.16
N VAL A 86 4.58 0.85 -6.46
CA VAL A 86 3.58 0.66 -7.53
C VAL A 86 3.91 -0.64 -8.24
N GLN A 87 2.90 -1.49 -8.41
CA GLN A 87 2.99 -2.75 -9.12
C GLN A 87 1.90 -2.78 -10.18
N THR A 88 2.28 -3.03 -11.42
CA THR A 88 1.35 -3.19 -12.54
C THR A 88 1.36 -4.65 -12.98
N MET A 89 0.19 -5.23 -13.13
CA MET A 89 -0.02 -6.61 -13.50
C MET A 89 -1.07 -6.68 -14.60
N VAL A 90 -0.97 -7.68 -15.47
CA VAL A 90 -1.97 -7.96 -16.50
C VAL A 90 -2.37 -9.41 -16.38
N PHE A 91 -3.67 -9.67 -16.37
CA PHE A 91 -4.26 -10.99 -16.29
C PHE A 91 -5.02 -11.27 -17.57
N SER A 92 -4.60 -12.31 -18.30
CA SER A 92 -5.22 -12.71 -19.57
C SER A 92 -6.61 -13.31 -19.39
N ASP A 93 -6.89 -13.85 -18.22
CA ASP A 93 -8.12 -14.60 -17.94
C ASP A 93 -8.44 -14.60 -16.44
N VAL A 94 -9.68 -14.96 -16.13
CA VAL A 94 -10.17 -14.99 -14.75
C VAL A 94 -9.41 -16.00 -13.87
N LYS A 95 -8.89 -17.10 -14.43
CA LYS A 95 -8.22 -18.14 -13.63
C LYS A 95 -6.85 -17.66 -13.16
N THR A 96 -6.11 -16.95 -14.00
CA THR A 96 -4.82 -16.35 -13.62
C THR A 96 -5.00 -15.23 -12.60
N PHE A 97 -6.06 -14.42 -12.75
CA PHE A 97 -6.45 -13.44 -11.74
C PHE A 97 -6.83 -14.08 -10.40
N ASP A 98 -7.66 -15.13 -10.42
CA ASP A 98 -8.08 -15.87 -9.22
C ASP A 98 -6.88 -16.51 -8.52
N HIS A 99 -5.95 -17.09 -9.28
CA HIS A 99 -4.74 -17.67 -8.72
C HIS A 99 -3.87 -16.62 -8.03
N TRP A 100 -3.71 -15.44 -8.63
CA TRP A 100 -3.00 -14.34 -7.97
C TRP A 100 -3.72 -13.89 -6.70
N CYS A 101 -5.04 -13.70 -6.76
CA CYS A 101 -5.86 -13.41 -5.58
C CYS A 101 -5.73 -14.51 -4.52
N ALA A 102 -5.52 -15.77 -4.93
CA ALA A 102 -5.34 -16.96 -4.08
C ALA A 102 -4.08 -16.88 -3.19
N VAL A 103 -3.03 -16.23 -3.68
CA VAL A 103 -1.69 -16.23 -3.05
C VAL A 103 -1.28 -14.85 -2.53
N GLU A 104 -2.04 -13.80 -2.84
CA GLU A 104 -1.69 -12.42 -2.49
C GLU A 104 -1.77 -12.15 -0.96
N PRO A 105 -0.67 -11.69 -0.33
CA PRO A 105 -0.63 -11.40 1.11
C PRO A 105 -1.53 -10.26 1.60
N LEU A 106 -2.06 -9.40 0.72
CA LEU A 106 -2.95 -8.29 1.12
C LEU A 106 -4.20 -8.67 1.91
N ARG A 107 -4.58 -9.95 1.88
CA ARG A 107 -5.74 -10.50 2.59
C ARG A 107 -5.76 -10.16 4.09
N PHE A 108 -4.59 -9.91 4.68
CA PHE A 108 -4.45 -9.74 6.12
C PHE A 108 -4.65 -8.31 6.64
N GLU A 109 -4.69 -7.28 5.78
CA GLU A 109 -4.83 -5.88 6.22
C GLU A 109 -6.22 -5.27 5.95
N ASP A 110 -6.88 -5.59 4.84
CA ASP A 110 -8.25 -5.13 4.54
C ASP A 110 -9.04 -6.17 3.72
N GLY A 111 -9.79 -7.03 4.43
CA GLY A 111 -10.63 -8.05 3.81
C GLY A 111 -11.76 -7.48 2.95
N LEU A 112 -12.26 -6.27 3.25
CA LEU A 112 -13.32 -5.64 2.48
C LEU A 112 -12.79 -5.15 1.13
N LEU A 113 -11.60 -4.56 1.11
CA LEU A 113 -10.93 -4.18 -0.12
C LEU A 113 -10.67 -5.41 -1.00
N PHE A 114 -10.22 -6.51 -0.40
CA PHE A 114 -9.99 -7.76 -1.14
C PHE A 114 -11.29 -8.34 -1.73
N SER A 115 -12.38 -8.41 -0.97
CA SER A 115 -13.67 -8.87 -1.50
C SER A 115 -14.19 -7.99 -2.64
N LYS A 116 -13.98 -6.66 -2.56
CA LYS A 116 -14.30 -5.75 -3.66
C LYS A 116 -13.44 -6.02 -4.88
N LEU A 117 -12.12 -6.16 -4.70
CA LEU A 117 -11.19 -6.45 -5.80
C LEU A 117 -11.60 -7.69 -6.60
N VAL A 118 -11.92 -8.78 -5.91
CA VAL A 118 -12.35 -10.02 -6.57
C VAL A 118 -13.63 -9.80 -7.37
N ARG A 119 -14.64 -9.17 -6.76
CA ARG A 119 -15.92 -8.91 -7.44
C ARG A 119 -15.77 -8.02 -8.67
N GLU A 120 -15.07 -6.90 -8.55
CA GLU A 120 -14.86 -5.96 -9.66
C GLU A 120 -13.98 -6.60 -10.75
N GLY A 121 -12.98 -7.39 -10.37
CA GLY A 121 -12.17 -8.15 -11.32
C GLY A 121 -12.99 -9.16 -12.11
N HIS A 122 -13.87 -9.92 -11.45
CA HIS A 122 -14.80 -10.84 -12.11
C HIS A 122 -15.77 -10.13 -13.05
N ALA A 123 -16.34 -9.00 -12.62
CA ALA A 123 -17.20 -8.17 -13.47
C ALA A 123 -16.47 -7.70 -14.73
N ALA A 124 -15.22 -7.25 -14.59
CA ALA A 124 -14.39 -6.80 -15.71
C ALA A 124 -14.11 -7.90 -16.76
N PHE A 125 -14.04 -9.16 -16.35
CA PHE A 125 -13.94 -10.29 -17.28
C PHE A 125 -15.28 -10.69 -17.90
N ALA A 126 -16.40 -10.42 -17.23
CA ALA A 126 -17.74 -10.73 -17.75
C ALA A 126 -18.19 -9.71 -18.82
N GLU A 127 -17.72 -8.47 -18.76
CA GLU A 127 -18.05 -7.42 -19.74
C GLU A 127 -17.25 -7.53 -21.06
N ASN A 128 -16.22 -8.36 -21.10
CA ASN A 128 -15.32 -8.53 -22.24
C ASN A 128 -15.69 -9.73 -23.16
N HIS A 129 -16.89 -10.31 -22.97
CA HIS A 129 -17.42 -11.46 -23.70
C HIS A 129 -18.77 -11.17 -24.37
#